data_AF-A0A2S2NKV0-F1
#
_entry.id   AF-A0A2S2NKV0-F1
#
_cell.length_a   1.000
_cell.length_b   1.000
_cell.length_c   1.000
_cell.angle_alpha   90.00
_cell.angle_beta   90.00
_cell.angle_gamma   90.00
#
_symmetry.space_group_name_H-M   'P 1'
#
loop_
_entity.id
_entity.type
_entity.pdbx_description
1 polymer ?
#
loop_
_entity_poly.entity_id
_entity_poly.type
_entity_poly.pdbx_seq_one_letter_code
_entity_poly.pdbx_strand_id
1 'polypeptide(L)'
;MVRLEHNIMPKRDEKLINVNEWKNDNVTAKINNVFLSLNSNSLTSLADFFVDEHPSKTLPFEATIENTTIKLCSPTQNDALQDETSIKPTDTEIHLSRLKVERTNDGLVCVEPIKENCNSPHSGNQQIEMIEEFKKITIENEYLHRKLGTLERLKEENLELRRFQEENKSLKILLSEAQDNISKLLGEKQNLLDQVHVLKESKTNMIVTSSKR
;
A
#
# COMPACT_ATOMS: atom_id res chain seq x y z
N MET A 1 -21.08 83.86 -21.16
CA MET A 1 -20.66 82.46 -21.33
C MET A 1 -20.79 81.79 -19.97
N VAL A 2 -21.88 81.06 -19.75
CA VAL A 2 -22.21 80.48 -18.44
C VAL A 2 -21.75 79.02 -18.44
N ARG A 3 -20.78 78.67 -17.59
CA ARG A 3 -20.38 77.27 -17.36
C ARG A 3 -21.46 76.61 -16.50
N LEU A 4 -22.10 75.56 -17.02
CA LEU A 4 -22.94 74.67 -16.21
C LEU A 4 -22.03 73.71 -15.43
N GLU A 5 -21.87 73.98 -14.14
CA GLU A 5 -21.20 73.09 -13.21
C GLU A 5 -22.09 71.86 -12.99
N HIS A 6 -21.73 70.74 -13.60
CA HIS A 6 -22.40 69.46 -13.37
C HIS A 6 -21.86 68.86 -12.07
N ASN A 7 -22.45 69.26 -10.95
CA ASN A 7 -22.18 68.63 -9.67
C ASN A 7 -22.92 67.28 -9.65
N ILE A 8 -22.25 66.22 -10.10
CA ILE A 8 -22.72 64.85 -9.99
C ILE A 8 -22.53 64.46 -8.52
N MET A 9 -23.44 64.88 -7.64
CA MET A 9 -23.60 64.17 -6.39
C MET A 9 -24.08 62.77 -6.74
N PRO A 10 -23.36 61.69 -6.37
CA PRO A 10 -23.92 60.36 -6.49
C PRO A 10 -25.18 60.36 -5.64
N LYS A 11 -26.34 60.21 -6.28
CA LYS A 11 -27.55 59.84 -5.57
C LYS A 11 -27.20 58.55 -4.85
N ARG A 12 -27.05 58.59 -3.53
CA ARG A 12 -27.04 57.38 -2.72
C ARG A 12 -28.43 56.80 -2.94
N ASP A 13 -28.52 55.78 -3.78
CA ASP A 13 -29.71 54.95 -3.84
C ASP A 13 -29.89 54.38 -2.42
N GLU A 14 -30.85 54.93 -1.69
CA GLU A 14 -31.18 54.52 -0.31
C GLU A 14 -31.86 53.14 -0.24
N LYS A 15 -31.73 52.34 -1.31
CA LYS A 15 -31.86 50.90 -1.19
C LYS A 15 -30.57 50.39 -0.56
N LEU A 16 -30.46 50.59 0.75
CA LEU A 16 -29.63 49.76 1.61
C LEU A 16 -29.96 48.32 1.24
N ILE A 17 -29.09 47.72 0.43
CA ILE A 17 -29.12 46.29 0.14
C ILE A 17 -29.17 45.64 1.51
N ASN A 18 -30.29 44.99 1.80
CA ASN A 18 -30.48 44.29 3.05
C ASN A 18 -29.53 43.09 3.00
N VAL A 19 -28.32 43.25 3.54
CA VAL A 19 -27.27 42.22 3.55
C VAL A 19 -27.77 40.91 4.20
N ASN A 20 -28.84 40.99 5.01
CA ASN A 20 -29.48 39.81 5.58
C ASN A 20 -30.29 38.99 4.56
N GLU A 21 -30.69 39.55 3.42
CA GLU A 21 -31.38 38.80 2.35
C GLU A 21 -30.40 37.86 1.65
N TRP A 22 -29.18 38.31 1.36
CA TRP A 22 -28.14 37.50 0.70
C TRP A 22 -27.63 36.35 1.57
N LYS A 23 -27.78 36.40 2.89
CA LYS A 23 -27.35 35.32 3.80
C LYS A 23 -28.09 34.00 3.57
N ASN A 24 -29.24 34.04 2.90
CA ASN A 24 -29.99 32.85 2.53
C ASN A 24 -29.77 32.41 1.08
N ASP A 25 -29.02 33.21 0.31
CA ASP A 25 -28.71 32.88 -1.07
C ASP A 25 -27.56 31.87 -1.11
N ASN A 26 -27.68 30.86 -1.96
CA ASN A 26 -26.63 29.88 -2.20
C ASN A 26 -25.76 30.34 -3.37
N VAL A 27 -24.47 30.54 -3.12
CA VAL A 27 -23.51 30.88 -4.18
C VAL A 27 -23.09 29.60 -4.89
N THR A 28 -23.48 29.50 -6.16
CA THR A 28 -23.10 28.36 -7.01
C THR A 28 -21.99 28.75 -7.98
N ALA A 29 -20.95 27.92 -8.07
CA ALA A 29 -19.84 28.09 -9.00
C ALA A 29 -19.64 26.83 -9.84
N LYS A 30 -19.35 27.02 -11.13
CA LYS A 30 -19.00 25.92 -12.04
C LYS A 30 -17.68 26.23 -12.72
N ILE A 31 -16.68 25.42 -12.43
CA ILE A 31 -15.33 25.50 -12.97
C ILE A 31 -15.19 24.31 -13.91
N ASN A 32 -14.98 24.57 -15.20
CA ASN A 32 -14.85 23.51 -16.19
C ASN A 32 -13.71 23.81 -17.18
N ASN A 33 -12.88 22.81 -17.47
CA ASN A 33 -11.80 22.92 -18.45
C ASN A 33 -10.80 24.03 -18.14
N VAL A 34 -10.43 24.20 -16.87
CA VAL A 34 -9.51 25.25 -16.44
C VAL A 34 -8.10 24.69 -16.25
N PHE A 35 -7.11 25.36 -16.83
CA PHE A 35 -5.70 25.14 -16.52
C PHE A 35 -5.18 26.36 -15.76
N LEU A 36 -4.71 26.14 -14.54
CA LEU A 36 -4.25 27.21 -13.66
C LEU A 36 -2.83 26.93 -13.19
N SER A 37 -1.93 27.91 -13.37
CA SER A 37 -0.58 27.86 -12.83
C SER A 37 -0.49 28.88 -11.68
N LEU A 38 -0.39 28.40 -10.45
CA LEU A 38 -0.28 29.23 -9.25
C LEU A 38 1.09 29.09 -8.63
N ASN A 39 1.66 30.18 -8.12
CA ASN A 39 2.73 30.08 -7.14
C ASN A 39 2.14 30.01 -5.73
N SER A 40 2.98 29.70 -4.73
CA SER A 40 2.54 29.60 -3.33
C SER A 40 1.82 30.85 -2.83
N ASN A 41 2.27 32.05 -3.23
CA ASN A 41 1.66 33.31 -2.78
C ASN A 41 0.26 33.50 -3.37
N SER A 42 0.11 33.22 -4.67
CA SER A 42 -1.19 33.29 -5.37
C SER A 42 -2.18 32.27 -4.81
N LEU A 43 -1.71 31.07 -4.43
CA LEU A 43 -2.55 30.07 -3.78
C LEU A 43 -3.05 30.55 -2.41
N THR A 44 -2.17 31.15 -1.59
CA THR A 44 -2.56 31.71 -0.29
C THR A 44 -3.57 32.85 -0.46
N SER A 45 -3.32 33.80 -1.36
CA SER A 45 -4.28 34.89 -1.62
C SER A 45 -5.63 34.39 -2.14
N LEU A 46 -5.64 33.30 -2.91
CA LEU A 46 -6.88 32.66 -3.35
C LEU A 46 -7.61 32.00 -2.18
N ALA A 47 -6.89 31.35 -1.26
CA ALA A 47 -7.49 30.75 -0.08
C ALA A 47 -8.13 31.81 0.83
N ASP A 48 -7.47 32.96 1.01
CA ASP A 48 -7.96 34.08 1.82
C ASP A 48 -9.29 34.63 1.28
N PHE A 49 -9.52 34.61 -0.04
CA PHE A 49 -10.80 35.04 -0.64
C PHE A 49 -12.00 34.19 -0.18
N PHE A 50 -11.79 32.91 0.17
CA PHE A 50 -12.85 32.03 0.64
C PHE A 50 -13.08 32.08 2.16
N VAL A 51 -12.21 32.79 2.90
CA VAL A 51 -12.38 33.02 4.33
C VAL A 51 -13.43 34.11 4.53
N ASP A 52 -14.46 33.82 5.33
CA ASP A 52 -15.51 34.79 5.65
C ASP A 52 -15.09 35.55 6.92
N GLU A 53 -14.90 36.87 6.81
CA GLU A 53 -14.50 37.74 7.93
C GLU A 53 -15.68 38.21 8.80
N HIS A 54 -16.93 37.85 8.46
CA HIS A 54 -18.10 38.34 9.18
C HIS A 54 -18.53 37.37 10.32
N PRO A 55 -18.78 37.83 11.57
CA PRO A 55 -19.19 36.97 12.69
C PRO A 55 -20.62 36.39 12.58
N SER A 56 -21.26 36.48 11.40
CA SER A 56 -22.60 35.93 11.17
C SER A 56 -22.56 34.57 10.48
N LYS A 57 -23.72 33.93 10.33
CA LYS A 57 -23.86 32.65 9.62
C LYS A 57 -23.14 32.69 8.27
N THR A 58 -22.26 31.71 8.02
CA THR A 58 -21.46 31.61 6.80
C THR A 58 -22.34 31.42 5.58
N LEU A 59 -22.02 32.11 4.50
CA LEU A 59 -22.76 32.00 3.23
C LEU A 59 -22.64 30.57 2.66
N PRO A 60 -23.75 29.86 2.40
CA PRO A 60 -23.69 28.57 1.74
C PRO A 60 -23.11 28.72 0.32
N PHE A 61 -22.19 27.82 -0.02
CA PHE A 61 -21.44 27.85 -1.27
C PHE A 61 -21.37 26.44 -1.86
N GLU A 62 -21.62 26.30 -3.16
CA GLU A 62 -21.51 25.04 -3.88
C GLU A 62 -20.69 25.25 -5.16
N ALA A 63 -19.57 24.55 -5.29
CA ALA A 63 -18.75 24.54 -6.49
C ALA A 63 -18.69 23.15 -7.12
N THR A 64 -18.85 23.13 -8.44
CA THR A 64 -18.59 21.95 -9.28
C THR A 64 -17.34 22.20 -10.11
N ILE A 65 -16.34 21.33 -9.97
CA ILE A 65 -15.06 21.43 -10.64
C ILE A 65 -14.92 20.23 -11.57
N GLU A 66 -14.83 20.47 -12.87
CA GLU A 66 -14.70 19.45 -13.90
C GLU A 66 -13.49 19.74 -14.79
N ASN A 67 -12.75 18.69 -15.15
CA ASN A 67 -11.59 18.71 -16.04
C ASN A 67 -10.64 19.90 -15.79
N THR A 68 -10.20 20.06 -14.54
CA THR A 68 -9.37 21.19 -14.12
C THR A 68 -7.98 20.72 -13.72
N THR A 69 -6.94 21.41 -14.15
CA THR A 69 -5.56 21.11 -13.79
C THR A 69 -4.95 22.32 -13.09
N ILE A 70 -4.41 22.11 -11.89
CA ILE A 70 -3.75 23.13 -11.10
C ILE A 70 -2.28 22.76 -10.96
N LYS A 71 -1.42 23.58 -11.56
CA LYS A 71 0.03 23.49 -11.42
C LYS A 71 0.50 24.43 -10.32
N LEU A 72 1.10 23.88 -9.26
CA LEU A 72 1.74 24.63 -8.20
C LEU A 72 3.22 24.81 -8.52
N CYS A 73 3.59 26.03 -8.88
CA CYS A 73 4.95 26.46 -9.10
C CYS A 73 5.61 26.81 -7.77
N SER A 74 6.78 26.24 -7.53
CA SER A 74 7.60 26.62 -6.38
C SER A 74 7.94 28.12 -6.43
N PRO A 75 7.97 28.83 -5.29
CA PRO A 75 8.47 30.19 -5.28
C PRO A 75 9.92 30.14 -5.77
N THR A 76 10.22 30.94 -6.80
CA THR A 76 11.59 31.20 -7.21
C THR A 76 12.27 31.89 -6.04
N GLN A 77 12.86 31.13 -5.12
CA GLN A 77 13.78 31.68 -4.15
C GLN A 77 14.96 32.23 -4.95
N ASN A 78 15.25 33.50 -4.70
CA ASN A 78 16.39 34.20 -5.26
C ASN A 78 17.64 33.32 -5.15
N ASP A 79 18.21 32.94 -6.29
CA ASP A 79 19.42 32.13 -6.48
C ASP A 79 20.68 32.84 -5.98
N ALA A 80 20.72 33.25 -4.71
CA ALA A 80 21.90 33.89 -4.13
C ALA A 80 22.46 33.18 -2.90
N LEU A 81 21.67 32.37 -2.18
CA LEU A 81 22.13 31.73 -0.93
C LEU A 81 21.33 30.46 -0.63
N GLN A 82 21.68 29.30 -1.19
CA GLN A 82 21.32 28.01 -0.59
C GLN A 82 22.42 26.96 -0.72
N ASP A 83 22.69 26.32 0.42
CA ASP A 83 23.60 25.18 0.60
C ASP A 83 23.18 23.98 -0.27
N GLU A 84 24.20 23.28 -0.79
CA GLU A 84 24.16 22.10 -1.67
C GLU A 84 23.37 20.87 -1.12
N THR A 85 22.75 20.96 0.07
CA THR A 85 21.96 19.89 0.69
C THR A 85 20.45 20.18 0.72
N SER A 86 20.00 21.34 0.23
CA SER A 86 18.57 21.69 0.21
C SER A 86 17.87 21.06 -0.99
N ILE A 87 16.98 20.09 -0.74
CA ILE A 87 16.14 19.47 -1.78
C ILE A 87 15.32 20.58 -2.46
N LYS A 88 15.58 20.81 -3.75
CA LYS A 88 14.82 21.80 -4.55
C LYS A 88 13.33 21.44 -4.50
N PRO A 89 12.43 22.39 -4.18
CA PRO A 89 11.01 22.12 -4.18
C PRO A 89 10.54 21.88 -5.64
N THR A 90 10.09 20.67 -5.92
CA THR A 90 9.58 20.24 -7.23
C THR A 90 8.17 20.79 -7.47
N ASP A 91 7.92 21.28 -8.68
CA ASP A 91 6.57 21.65 -9.15
C ASP A 91 5.58 20.48 -8.92
N THR A 92 4.40 20.78 -8.40
CA THR A 92 3.33 19.78 -8.17
C THR A 92 2.16 20.05 -9.10
N GLU A 93 1.68 19.03 -9.79
CA GLU A 93 0.52 19.12 -10.67
C GLU A 93 -0.66 18.33 -10.12
N ILE A 94 -1.81 18.98 -9.99
CA ILE A 94 -3.04 18.42 -9.43
C ILE A 94 -4.08 18.34 -10.55
N HIS A 95 -4.46 17.13 -10.93
CA HIS A 95 -5.52 16.89 -11.91
C HIS A 95 -6.84 16.59 -11.20
N LEU A 96 -7.83 17.45 -11.42
CA LEU A 96 -9.18 17.36 -10.88
C LEU A 96 -10.14 16.94 -12.01
N SER A 97 -10.57 15.69 -12.00
CA SER A 97 -11.51 15.16 -13.00
C SER A 97 -12.91 15.69 -12.78
N ARG A 98 -13.57 15.32 -11.66
CA ARG A 98 -14.92 15.76 -11.28
C ARG A 98 -15.07 15.82 -9.76
N LEU A 99 -15.14 17.03 -9.20
CA LEU A 99 -15.18 17.27 -7.77
C LEU A 99 -16.32 18.24 -7.40
N LYS A 100 -17.09 17.91 -6.37
CA LYS A 100 -18.05 18.79 -5.72
C LYS A 100 -17.44 19.33 -4.43
N VAL A 101 -17.55 20.64 -4.24
CA VAL A 101 -17.17 21.33 -3.01
C VAL A 101 -18.41 22.05 -2.49
N GLU A 102 -18.80 21.78 -1.25
CA GLU A 102 -19.96 22.39 -0.63
C GLU A 102 -19.60 22.93 0.74
N ARG A 103 -19.91 24.21 0.99
CA ARG A 103 -19.83 24.80 2.32
C ARG A 103 -21.22 24.79 2.94
N THR A 104 -21.38 24.04 4.02
CA THR A 104 -22.64 23.98 4.75
C THR A 104 -22.88 25.26 5.54
N ASN A 105 -24.13 25.48 5.95
CA ASN A 105 -24.56 26.59 6.79
C ASN A 105 -23.83 26.71 8.14
N ASP A 106 -23.20 25.62 8.59
CA ASP A 106 -22.41 25.54 9.83
C ASP A 106 -20.93 25.85 9.60
N GLY A 107 -20.55 26.21 8.36
CA GLY A 107 -19.21 26.57 7.96
C GLY A 107 -18.31 25.39 7.58
N LEU A 108 -18.81 24.15 7.61
CA LEU A 108 -18.03 22.96 7.21
C LEU A 108 -17.91 22.90 5.68
N VAL A 109 -16.70 22.63 5.20
CA VAL A 109 -16.42 22.43 3.77
C VAL A 109 -16.34 20.94 3.47
N CYS A 110 -17.34 20.42 2.76
CA CYS A 110 -17.42 19.06 2.25
C CYS A 110 -16.81 19.00 0.85
N VAL A 111 -15.88 18.08 0.64
CA VAL A 111 -15.23 17.86 -0.66
C VAL A 111 -15.44 16.40 -1.04
N GLU A 112 -16.15 16.16 -2.14
CA GLU A 112 -16.48 14.81 -2.59
C GLU A 112 -16.38 14.68 -4.13
N PRO A 113 -16.01 13.51 -4.66
CA PRO A 113 -16.08 13.28 -6.10
C PRO A 113 -17.54 13.33 -6.57
N ILE A 114 -17.80 13.96 -7.72
CA ILE A 114 -19.15 13.95 -8.29
C ILE A 114 -19.45 12.54 -8.77
N LYS A 115 -20.21 11.79 -7.97
CA LYS A 115 -20.80 10.53 -8.40
C LYS A 115 -21.76 10.85 -9.52
N GLU A 116 -21.43 10.43 -10.73
CA GLU A 116 -22.38 10.44 -11.84
C GLU A 116 -23.62 9.67 -11.36
N ASN A 117 -24.74 10.38 -11.20
CA ASN A 117 -26.03 9.70 -11.22
C ASN A 117 -26.08 9.03 -12.60
N CYS A 118 -26.03 7.71 -12.64
CA CYS A 118 -25.93 6.83 -13.80
C CYS A 118 -27.14 6.97 -14.76
N ASN A 119 -27.47 8.17 -15.22
CA ASN A 119 -28.67 8.49 -15.99
C ASN A 119 -28.33 9.21 -17.31
N SER A 120 -27.16 8.93 -17.89
CA SER A 120 -26.90 9.21 -19.31
C SER A 120 -27.07 7.91 -20.11
N PRO A 121 -27.91 7.88 -21.16
CA PRO A 121 -28.20 6.67 -21.93
C PRO A 121 -26.99 6.14 -22.75
N HIS A 122 -25.83 6.80 -22.70
CA HIS A 122 -24.56 6.32 -23.25
C HIS A 122 -23.50 5.91 -22.21
N SER A 123 -23.73 6.17 -20.91
CA SER A 123 -22.79 5.83 -19.80
C SER A 123 -23.07 4.45 -19.18
N GLY A 124 -24.31 3.93 -19.32
CA GLY A 124 -24.72 2.65 -18.73
C GLY A 124 -23.84 1.47 -19.16
N ASN A 125 -23.44 1.40 -20.44
CA ASN A 125 -22.63 0.27 -20.92
C ASN A 125 -21.22 0.28 -20.34
N GLN A 126 -20.54 1.43 -20.27
CA GLN A 126 -19.19 1.53 -19.71
C GLN A 126 -19.16 1.34 -18.19
N GLN A 127 -20.19 1.82 -17.47
CA GLN A 127 -20.31 1.55 -16.03
C GLN A 127 -20.64 0.08 -15.74
N ILE A 128 -21.51 -0.56 -16.53
CA ILE A 128 -21.81 -1.99 -16.39
C ILE A 128 -20.55 -2.81 -16.68
N GLU A 129 -19.82 -2.50 -17.74
CA GLU A 129 -18.59 -3.18 -18.15
C GLU A 129 -17.48 -3.02 -17.08
N MET A 130 -17.32 -1.82 -16.52
CA MET A 130 -16.38 -1.58 -15.41
C MET A 130 -16.78 -2.30 -14.11
N ILE A 131 -18.08 -2.39 -13.80
CA ILE A 131 -18.59 -3.16 -12.65
C ILE A 131 -18.39 -4.66 -12.87
N GLU A 132 -18.57 -5.15 -14.09
CA GLU A 132 -18.34 -6.55 -14.46
C GLU A 132 -16.85 -6.91 -14.40
N GLU A 133 -15.97 -6.04 -14.89
CA GLU A 133 -14.52 -6.20 -14.73
C GLU A 133 -14.12 -6.19 -13.26
N PHE A 134 -14.66 -5.28 -12.45
CA PHE A 134 -14.37 -5.22 -11.03
C PHE A 134 -14.81 -6.49 -10.30
N LYS A 135 -16.00 -7.02 -10.64
CA LYS A 135 -16.49 -8.32 -10.11
C LYS A 135 -15.58 -9.47 -10.52
N LYS A 136 -15.13 -9.49 -11.78
CA LYS A 136 -14.21 -10.51 -12.30
C LYS A 136 -12.87 -10.50 -11.56
N ILE A 137 -12.29 -9.30 -11.38
CA ILE A 137 -11.05 -9.10 -10.61
C ILE A 137 -11.23 -9.52 -9.15
N THR A 138 -12.39 -9.22 -8.55
CA THR A 138 -12.67 -9.61 -7.15
C THR A 138 -12.72 -11.13 -7.00
N ILE A 139 -13.41 -11.83 -7.91
CA ILE A 139 -13.48 -13.30 -7.92
C ILE A 139 -12.09 -13.91 -8.16
N GLU A 140 -11.31 -13.33 -9.09
CA GLU A 140 -9.96 -13.78 -9.37
C GLU A 140 -9.04 -13.59 -8.16
N ASN A 141 -9.11 -12.45 -7.46
CA ASN A 141 -8.37 -12.22 -6.23
C ASN A 141 -8.75 -13.23 -5.14
N GLU A 142 -10.04 -13.50 -4.92
CA GLU A 142 -10.46 -14.53 -3.97
C GLU A 142 -9.91 -15.91 -4.34
N TYR A 143 -9.95 -16.27 -5.62
CA TYR A 143 -9.38 -17.52 -6.11
C TYR A 143 -7.86 -17.58 -5.86
N LEU A 144 -7.14 -16.50 -6.16
CA LEU A 144 -5.71 -16.38 -5.93
C LEU A 144 -5.37 -16.48 -4.43
N HIS A 145 -6.14 -15.83 -3.56
CA HIS A 145 -5.97 -15.96 -2.10
C HIS A 145 -6.19 -17.40 -1.63
N ARG A 146 -7.24 -18.09 -2.11
CA ARG A 146 -7.48 -19.50 -1.80
C ARG A 146 -6.33 -20.38 -2.30
N LYS A 147 -5.84 -20.13 -3.52
CA LYS A 147 -4.72 -20.87 -4.13
C LYS A 147 -3.41 -20.61 -3.39
N LEU A 148 -3.18 -19.40 -2.91
CA LEU A 148 -2.02 -19.08 -2.09
C LEU A 148 -2.07 -19.87 -0.77
N GLY A 149 -3.21 -19.88 -0.09
CA GLY A 149 -3.37 -20.65 1.14
C GLY A 149 -3.15 -22.16 0.96
N THR A 150 -3.58 -22.75 -0.17
CA THR A 150 -3.28 -24.16 -0.46
C THR A 150 -1.79 -24.40 -0.73
N LEU A 151 -1.12 -23.50 -1.44
CA LEU A 151 0.32 -23.57 -1.68
C LEU A 151 1.14 -23.43 -0.40
N GLU A 152 0.74 -22.55 0.51
CA GLU A 152 1.39 -22.39 1.82
C GLU A 152 1.25 -23.66 2.67
N ARG A 153 0.05 -24.26 2.69
CA ARG A 153 -0.17 -25.56 3.37
C ARG A 153 0.70 -26.67 2.79
N LEU A 154 0.77 -26.77 1.45
CA LEU A 154 1.62 -27.75 0.77
C LEU A 154 3.10 -27.50 1.01
N LYS A 155 3.53 -26.23 1.09
CA LYS A 155 4.91 -25.86 1.39
C LYS A 155 5.30 -26.34 2.80
N GLU A 156 4.44 -26.14 3.78
CA GLU A 156 4.68 -26.62 5.15
C GLU A 156 4.77 -28.15 5.21
N GLU A 157 3.81 -28.85 4.59
CA GLU A 157 3.83 -30.32 4.49
C GLU A 157 5.11 -30.81 3.78
N ASN A 158 5.57 -30.13 2.73
CA ASN A 158 6.80 -30.49 2.03
C ASN A 158 8.05 -30.31 2.91
N LEU A 159 8.08 -29.23 3.69
CA LEU A 159 9.18 -28.95 4.62
C LEU A 159 9.24 -30.01 5.73
N GLU A 160 8.08 -30.42 6.25
CA GLU A 160 7.98 -31.50 7.21
C GLU A 160 8.43 -32.85 6.62
N LEU A 161 8.00 -33.18 5.40
CA LEU A 161 8.46 -34.38 4.69
C LEU A 161 9.98 -34.39 4.48
N ARG A 162 10.59 -33.24 4.17
CA ARG A 162 12.06 -33.15 4.06
C ARG A 162 12.75 -33.43 5.39
N ARG A 163 12.23 -32.89 6.51
CA ARG A 163 12.77 -33.19 7.84
C ARG A 163 12.73 -34.68 8.14
N PHE A 164 11.59 -35.34 7.90
CA PHE A 164 11.47 -36.79 8.09
C PHE A 164 12.40 -37.57 7.16
N GLN A 165 12.58 -37.12 5.92
CA GLN A 165 13.50 -37.78 4.98
C GLN A 165 14.96 -37.67 5.43
N GLU A 166 15.37 -36.52 5.97
CA GLU A 166 16.70 -36.30 6.54
C GLU A 166 16.93 -37.15 7.80
N GLU A 167 15.95 -37.19 8.70
CA GLU A 167 16.00 -38.04 9.90
C GLU A 167 16.12 -39.53 9.51
N ASN A 168 15.32 -39.99 8.56
CA ASN A 168 15.35 -41.37 8.08
C ASN A 168 16.70 -41.71 7.44
N LYS A 169 17.31 -40.78 6.68
CA LYS A 169 18.68 -40.96 6.16
C LYS A 169 19.68 -41.11 7.30
N SER A 170 19.62 -40.26 8.33
CA SER A 170 20.50 -40.35 9.51
C SER A 170 20.33 -41.68 10.25
N LEU A 171 19.09 -42.13 10.44
CA LEU A 171 18.80 -43.44 11.05
C LEU A 171 19.35 -44.60 10.24
N LYS A 172 19.26 -44.55 8.90
CA LYS A 172 19.84 -45.57 8.02
C LYS A 172 21.37 -45.62 8.11
N ILE A 173 22.02 -44.46 8.20
CA ILE A 173 23.47 -44.39 8.41
C ILE A 173 23.83 -45.04 9.76
N LEU A 174 23.15 -44.64 10.84
CA LEU A 174 23.38 -45.21 12.17
C LEU A 174 23.14 -46.72 12.21
N LEU A 175 22.11 -47.20 11.50
CA LEU A 175 21.83 -48.63 11.38
C LEU A 175 22.96 -49.36 10.65
N SER A 176 23.46 -48.80 9.54
CA SER A 176 24.59 -49.38 8.80
C SER A 176 25.84 -49.45 9.67
N GLU A 177 26.17 -48.37 10.37
CA GLU A 177 27.31 -48.33 11.30
C GLU A 177 27.19 -49.36 12.42
N ALA A 178 25.98 -49.52 12.99
CA ALA A 178 25.72 -50.54 14.00
C ALA A 178 25.90 -51.96 13.43
N GLN A 179 25.41 -52.22 12.20
CA GLN A 179 25.58 -53.50 11.51
C GLN A 179 27.05 -53.81 11.22
N ASP A 180 27.84 -52.83 10.79
CA ASP A 180 29.28 -52.97 10.55
C ASP A 180 30.02 -53.27 11.85
N ASN A 181 29.70 -52.56 12.93
CA ASN A 181 30.26 -52.79 14.26
C ASN A 181 29.96 -54.20 14.78
N ILE A 182 28.72 -54.67 14.63
CA ILE A 182 28.34 -56.04 15.01
C ILE A 182 29.12 -57.06 14.18
N SER A 183 29.23 -56.85 12.86
CA SER A 183 29.98 -57.75 11.98
C SER A 183 31.46 -57.82 12.36
N LYS A 184 32.06 -56.68 12.71
CA LYS A 184 33.43 -56.61 13.22
C LYS A 184 33.59 -57.36 14.54
N LEU A 185 32.71 -57.13 15.51
CA LEU A 185 32.70 -57.82 16.81
C LEU A 185 32.52 -59.34 16.66
N LEU A 186 31.67 -59.79 15.73
CA LEU A 186 31.50 -61.21 15.42
C LEU A 186 32.77 -61.81 14.83
N GLY A 187 33.44 -61.10 13.92
CA GLY A 187 34.73 -61.51 13.37
C GLY A 187 35.84 -61.61 14.44
N GLU A 188 35.94 -60.60 15.31
CA GLU A 188 36.87 -60.61 16.45
C GLU A 188 36.58 -61.77 17.41
N LYS A 189 35.30 -61.99 17.74
CA LYS A 189 34.87 -63.14 18.56
C LYS A 189 35.28 -64.46 17.93
N GLN A 190 35.08 -64.65 16.63
CA GLN A 190 35.46 -65.87 15.93
C GLN A 190 36.98 -66.09 16.00
N ASN A 191 37.77 -65.06 15.70
CA ASN A 191 39.24 -65.11 15.79
C ASN A 191 39.71 -65.48 17.21
N LEU A 192 39.10 -64.89 18.25
CA LEU A 192 39.41 -65.22 19.64
C LEU A 192 39.05 -66.68 19.98
N LEU A 193 37.90 -67.18 19.50
CA LEU A 193 37.51 -68.57 19.69
C LEU A 193 38.51 -69.53 19.02
N ASP A 194 38.95 -69.21 17.80
CA ASP A 194 39.94 -70.01 17.07
C ASP A 194 41.29 -70.02 17.82
N GLN A 195 41.75 -68.87 18.31
CA GLN A 195 42.96 -68.78 19.14
C GLN A 195 42.84 -69.61 20.43
N VAL A 196 41.70 -69.54 21.13
CA VAL A 196 41.45 -70.36 22.33
C VAL A 196 41.44 -71.84 21.99
N HIS A 197 40.88 -72.24 20.84
CA HIS A 197 40.88 -73.63 20.39
C HIS A 197 42.31 -74.13 20.17
N VAL A 198 43.12 -73.39 19.41
CA VAL A 198 44.54 -73.70 19.16
C VAL A 198 45.33 -73.79 20.46
N LEU A 199 45.13 -72.85 21.39
CA LEU A 199 45.79 -72.87 22.70
C LEU A 199 45.38 -74.09 23.54
N LYS A 200 44.10 -74.48 23.50
CA LYS A 200 43.61 -75.69 24.19
C LYS A 200 44.22 -76.96 23.58
N GLU A 201 44.28 -77.08 22.26
CA GLU A 201 44.93 -78.20 21.58
C GLU A 201 46.43 -78.29 21.91
N SER A 202 47.14 -77.16 21.85
CA SER A 202 48.56 -77.06 22.21
C SER A 202 48.80 -77.48 23.67
N LYS A 203 48.00 -76.99 24.61
CA LYS A 203 48.08 -77.39 26.02
C LYS A 203 47.83 -78.89 26.21
N THR A 204 46.86 -79.46 25.50
CA THR A 204 46.55 -80.89 25.58
C THR A 204 47.71 -81.73 25.06
N ASN A 205 48.32 -81.33 23.95
CA ASN A 205 49.50 -81.99 23.39
C ASN A 205 50.74 -81.88 24.30
N MET A 206 50.92 -80.76 25.00
CA MET A 206 51.98 -80.61 26.01
C MET A 206 51.79 -81.52 27.23
N ILE A 207 50.56 -81.72 27.70
CA ILE A 207 50.28 -82.64 28.82
C ILE A 207 50.54 -84.10 28.42
N VAL A 208 50.22 -84.48 27.18
CA VAL A 208 50.48 -85.84 26.68
C VAL A 208 51.98 -86.11 26.53
N THR A 209 52.78 -85.10 26.18
CA THR A 209 54.23 -85.23 26.02
C THR A 209 54.99 -85.17 27.36
N SER A 210 54.48 -84.45 28.37
CA SER A 210 55.04 -84.47 29.73
C SER A 210 54.66 -85.71 30.53
N SER A 211 53.54 -86.37 30.23
CA SER A 211 53.13 -87.66 30.84
C SER A 211 53.88 -88.88 30.27
N LYS A 212 54.62 -88.70 29.16
CA LYS A 212 55.42 -89.76 28.49
C LYS A 212 56.92 -89.72 28.82
N ARG A 213 57.35 -88.90 29.79
CA ARG A 213 58.73 -88.82 30.25
C ARG A 213 58.88 -89.35 31.67
#